data_AF-R7U8U5-F1
#
_entry.id   AF-R7U8U5-F1
#
_cell.length_a   1.000
_cell.length_b   1.000
_cell.length_c   1.000
_cell.angle_alpha   90.00
_cell.angle_beta   90.00
_cell.angle_gamma   90.00
#
_symmetry.space_group_name_H-M   'P 1'
#
loop_
_entity.id
_entity.type
_entity.pdbx_description
1 polymer ?
#
loop_
_entity_poly.entity_id
_entity_poly.type
_entity_poly.pdbx_seq_one_letter_code
_entity_poly.pdbx_strand_id
1 'polypeptide(L)'
;REQVMSPLHFTNTLGRVDIEARVEGGGHSSRAGALRLALSRALRSIVDRQMVEKMRIAGLLTKDPRRRERKKFGQEGARRKFTW
;
A
#
# COMPACT_ATOMS: atom_id res chain seq x y z
N ARG A 1 -9.28 -7.13 3.25
CA ARG A 1 -8.47 -8.00 4.14
C ARG A 1 -7.29 -8.60 3.40
N GLU A 2 -7.48 -9.12 2.19
CA GLU A 2 -6.42 -9.65 1.32
C GLU A 2 -5.16 -8.78 1.21
N GLN A 3 -5.30 -7.46 0.97
CA GLN A 3 -4.14 -6.58 0.87
C GLN A 3 -3.27 -6.53 2.13
N VAL A 4 -3.87 -6.70 3.31
CA VAL A 4 -3.14 -6.70 4.59
C VAL A 4 -2.44 -8.04 4.80
N MET A 5 -3.04 -9.14 4.36
CA MET A 5 -2.49 -10.49 4.46
C MET A 5 -1.40 -10.79 3.42
N SER A 6 -1.43 -10.11 2.27
CA SER A 6 -0.48 -10.29 1.16
C SER A 6 1.01 -10.36 1.58
N PRO A 7 1.58 -9.43 2.38
CA PRO A 7 2.97 -9.50 2.79
C PRO A 7 3.27 -10.68 3.75
N LEU A 8 2.29 -11.11 4.56
CA LEU A 8 2.44 -12.24 5.47
C LEU A 8 2.46 -13.57 4.72
N HIS A 9 1.58 -13.71 3.72
CA HIS A 9 1.61 -14.85 2.80
C HIS A 9 2.90 -14.89 2.01
N PHE A 10 3.35 -13.75 1.47
CA PHE A 10 4.55 -13.70 0.64
C PHE A 10 5.83 -14.11 1.41
N THR A 11 5.90 -13.76 2.70
CA THR A 11 7.05 -14.06 3.55
C THR A 11 6.89 -15.37 4.35
N ASN A 12 5.77 -16.09 4.19
CA ASN A 12 5.43 -17.27 4.99
C ASN A 12 5.52 -17.05 6.51
N THR A 13 5.20 -15.84 6.97
CA THR A 13 5.24 -15.44 8.40
C THR A 13 3.85 -15.45 9.06
N LEU A 14 2.85 -15.98 8.36
CA LEU A 14 1.49 -16.04 8.89
C LEU A 14 1.44 -16.88 10.17
N GLY A 15 0.89 -16.30 11.24
CA GLY A 15 0.81 -16.93 12.57
C GLY A 15 2.13 -16.93 13.36
N ARG A 16 3.19 -16.29 12.85
CA ARG A 16 4.49 -16.18 13.55
C ARG A 16 4.74 -14.80 14.17
N VAL A 17 3.91 -13.82 13.83
CA VAL A 17 4.07 -12.43 14.26
C VAL A 17 2.75 -11.87 14.74
N ASP A 18 2.79 -11.17 15.87
CA ASP A 18 1.69 -10.35 16.36
C ASP A 18 1.84 -8.93 15.81
N ILE A 19 0.71 -8.35 15.39
CA ILE A 19 0.67 -7.06 14.70
C ILE A 19 -0.32 -6.16 15.42
N GLU A 20 0.20 -5.05 15.93
CA GLU A 20 -0.60 -3.92 16.40
C GLU A 20 -0.31 -2.70 15.52
N ALA A 21 -1.35 -2.07 14.97
CA ALA A 21 -1.20 -0.95 14.07
C ALA A 21 -2.31 0.09 14.24
N ARG A 22 -1.91 1.36 14.30
CA ARG A 22 -2.81 2.52 14.32
C ARG A 22 -2.78 3.23 12.97
N VAL A 23 -3.96 3.51 12.42
CA VAL A 23 -4.10 4.20 11.12
C VAL A 23 -5.16 5.28 11.24
N GLU A 24 -4.84 6.48 10.79
CA GLU A 24 -5.72 7.65 10.86
C GLU A 24 -5.88 8.30 9.48
N GLY A 25 -7.07 8.86 9.24
CA GLY A 25 -7.42 9.51 7.96
C GLY A 25 -7.67 8.53 6.80
N GLY A 26 -7.96 9.09 5.63
CA GLY A 26 -8.23 8.32 4.40
C GLY A 26 -9.50 7.44 4.45
N GLY A 27 -9.72 6.69 3.36
CA GLY A 27 -10.81 5.71 3.22
C GLY A 27 -10.35 4.25 3.43
N HIS A 28 -11.30 3.32 3.50
CA HIS A 28 -11.04 1.91 3.83
C HIS A 28 -9.96 1.25 2.95
N SER A 29 -10.02 1.44 1.62
CA SER A 29 -9.02 0.89 0.69
C SER A 29 -7.64 1.52 0.86
N SER A 30 -7.58 2.85 1.06
CA SER A 30 -6.33 3.56 1.29
C SER A 30 -5.65 3.15 2.61
N ARG A 31 -6.44 2.91 3.67
CA ARG A 31 -5.91 2.42 4.96
C ARG A 31 -5.32 1.02 4.82
N ALA A 32 -5.99 0.12 4.07
CA ALA A 32 -5.46 -1.21 3.79
C ALA A 32 -4.13 -1.16 3.02
N GLY A 33 -4.03 -0.28 2.02
CA GLY A 33 -2.78 -0.07 1.27
C GLY A 33 -1.65 0.52 2.13
N ALA A 34 -1.98 1.44 3.04
CA ALA A 34 -1.02 2.00 3.99
C ALA A 34 -0.49 0.93 4.96
N LEU A 35 -1.38 0.11 5.53
CA LEU A 35 -1.01 -1.02 6.38
C LEU A 35 -0.14 -2.03 5.65
N ARG A 36 -0.49 -2.38 4.41
CA ARG A 36 0.31 -3.29 3.58
C ARG A 36 1.76 -2.83 3.46
N LEU A 37 1.99 -1.53 3.18
CA LEU A 37 3.34 -0.98 3.06
C LEU A 37 4.06 -0.94 4.41
N ALA A 38 3.37 -0.54 5.49
CA ALA A 38 3.93 -0.51 6.84
C ALA A 38 4.38 -1.91 7.29
N LEU A 39 3.52 -2.91 7.12
CA LEU A 39 3.83 -4.31 7.40
C LEU A 39 5.00 -4.83 6.57
N SER A 40 5.01 -4.56 5.26
CA SER A 40 6.13 -4.97 4.39
C SER A 40 7.46 -4.38 4.85
N ARG A 41 7.46 -3.14 5.37
CA ARG A 41 8.66 -2.49 5.90
C ARG A 41 9.06 -3.03 7.27
N ALA A 42 8.10 -3.37 8.12
CA ALA A 42 8.36 -3.99 9.42
C ALA A 42 8.93 -5.41 9.25
N LEU A 43 8.36 -6.22 8.36
CA LEU A 43 8.85 -7.57 8.09
C LEU A 43 10.27 -7.58 7.52
N ARG A 44 10.69 -6.50 6.84
CA ARG A 44 12.04 -6.35 6.27
C ARG A 44 13.15 -6.55 7.30
N SER A 45 12.95 -6.21 8.58
CA SER A 45 13.97 -6.39 9.62
C SER A 45 14.06 -7.82 10.16
N ILE A 46 13.07 -8.66 9.86
CA ILE A 46 12.97 -10.04 10.38
C ILE A 46 13.42 -11.05 9.31
N VAL A 47 13.28 -10.72 8.03
CA VAL A 47 13.57 -11.61 6.89
C VAL A 47 14.99 -11.44 6.35
N ASP A 48 15.50 -12.49 5.68
CA ASP A 48 16.80 -12.48 5.02
C ASP A 48 16.86 -11.50 3.83
N ARG A 49 18.08 -11.06 3.49
CA ARG A 49 18.36 -10.11 2.40
C ARG A 49 17.84 -10.60 1.04
N GLN A 50 17.85 -11.90 0.75
CA GLN A 50 17.28 -12.44 -0.48
C GLN A 50 15.75 -12.26 -0.54
N MET A 51 15.07 -12.41 0.60
CA MET A 51 13.63 -12.19 0.68
C MET A 51 13.28 -10.71 0.52
N VAL A 52 14.10 -9.81 1.07
CA VAL A 52 13.93 -8.36 0.87
C VAL A 52 13.96 -7.99 -0.60
N GLU A 53 14.88 -8.58 -1.38
CA GLU A 53 14.96 -8.33 -2.82
C GLU A 53 13.72 -8.86 -3.56
N LYS A 54 13.23 -10.05 -3.20
CA LYS A 54 11.95 -10.58 -3.71
C LYS A 54 10.77 -9.66 -3.39
N MET A 55 10.70 -9.10 -2.19
CA MET A 55 9.67 -8.14 -1.79
C MET A 55 9.75 -6.82 -2.57
N ARG A 56 10.98 -6.37 -2.90
CA ARG A 56 11.20 -5.19 -3.75
C ARG A 56 10.66 -5.43 -5.15
N ILE A 57 11.00 -6.57 -5.77
CA ILE A 57 10.52 -6.96 -7.10
C ILE A 57 8.99 -7.11 -7.11
N ALA A 58 8.42 -7.69 -6.05
CA ALA A 58 6.96 -7.83 -5.89
C ALA A 58 6.23 -6.50 -5.61
N GLY A 59 6.93 -5.37 -5.50
CA GLY A 59 6.33 -4.05 -5.27
C GLY A 59 5.70 -3.87 -3.88
N LEU A 60 6.11 -4.68 -2.90
CA LEU A 60 5.64 -4.59 -1.51
C LEU A 60 6.33 -3.44 -0.74
N LEU A 61 7.55 -3.09 -1.12
CA LEU A 61 8.35 -2.03 -0.48
C LEU A 61 8.17 -0.65 -1.12
N THR A 62 7.51 -0.59 -2.28
CA THR A 62 7.32 0.65 -3.04
C THR A 62 6.06 1.39 -2.57
N LYS A 63 6.21 2.69 -2.30
CA LYS A 63 5.08 3.57 -1.98
C LYS A 63 4.31 3.91 -3.25
N ASP A 64 2.98 3.78 -3.23
CA ASP A 64 2.13 4.22 -4.34
C ASP A 64 2.14 5.76 -4.44
N PRO A 65 2.62 6.36 -5.55
CA PRO A 65 2.65 7.81 -5.71
C PRO A 65 1.31 8.38 -6.17
N ARG A 66 0.33 7.56 -6.57
CA ARG A 66 -0.94 8.03 -7.13
C ARG A 66 -1.72 8.83 -6.08
N ARG A 67 -2.15 10.03 -6.48
CA ARG A 67 -3.01 10.91 -5.69
C ARG A 67 -4.06 11.54 -6.59
N ARG A 68 -5.15 12.00 -5.98
CA ARG A 68 -6.23 12.71 -6.70
C ARG A 68 -5.66 13.97 -7.35
N GLU A 69 -5.74 14.04 -8.68
CA GLU A 69 -5.41 15.27 -9.42
C GLU A 69 -6.45 16.35 -9.11
N ARG A 70 -6.00 17.60 -9.01
CA ARG A 70 -6.88 18.75 -8.78
C ARG A 70 -7.81 19.00 -9.97
N LYS A 71 -8.95 19.64 -9.71
CA LYS A 71 -9.81 20.19 -10.77
C LYS A 71 -9.09 21.34 -11.50
N LYS A 72 -9.28 21.43 -12.82
CA LYS A 72 -8.78 22.54 -13.65
C LYS A 72 -9.89 23.56 -13.89
N PHE A 73 -9.55 24.83 -14.00
CA PHE A 73 -10.53 25.88 -14.33
C PHE A 73 -11.10 25.63 -15.74
N GLY A 74 -12.36 25.96 -15.96
CA GLY A 74 -13.05 25.70 -17.23
C GLY A 74 -13.24 24.22 -17.58
N GLN A 75 -13.17 23.32 -16.59
CA GLN A 75 -13.39 21.88 -16.76
C GLN A 75 -14.33 21.35 -15.67
N GLU A 76 -15.09 20.29 -15.96
CA GLU A 76 -15.97 19.65 -14.97
C GLU A 76 -15.13 18.94 -13.89
N GLY A 77 -14.02 18.31 -14.29
CA GLY A 77 -13.11 17.60 -13.39
C GLY A 77 -11.63 17.93 -13.60
N ALA A 78 -10.76 17.00 -13.19
CA ALA A 78 -9.31 17.10 -13.46
C ALA A 78 -8.98 16.95 -14.95
N ARG A 79 -9.78 16.14 -15.67
CA ARG A 79 -9.62 15.82 -17.09
C ARG A 79 -10.93 15.92 -17.89
N ARG A 80 -12.07 15.63 -17.27
CA ARG A 80 -13.40 15.70 -17.90
C ARG A 80 -13.75 17.13 -18.31
N LYS A 81 -14.20 17.30 -19.55
CA LYS A 81 -14.70 18.56 -20.12
C LYS A 81 -16.23 18.61 -20.02
N PHE A 82 -16.78 19.81 -20.07
CA PHE A 82 -18.22 19.97 -20.26
C PHE A 82 -18.63 19.46 -21.64
N THR A 83 -19.89 19.05 -21.79
CA THR A 83 -20.48 18.74 -23.10
C THR A 83 -20.32 19.96 -24.00
N TRP A 84 -19.89 19.73 -25.24
CA TRP A 84 -19.81 20.79 -26.25
C TRP A 84 -21.21 21.17 -26.72
#